data_AF-A0A2D9C9W8-F1
#
_entry.id   AF-A0A2D9C9W8-F1
#
_cell.length_a   1.000
_cell.length_b   1.000
_cell.length_c   1.000
_cell.angle_alpha   90.00
_cell.angle_beta   90.00
_cell.angle_gamma   90.00
#
_symmetry.space_group_name_H-M   'P 1'
#
loop_
_entity.id
_entity.type
_entity.pdbx_description
1 polymer ?
#
loop_
_entity_poly.entity_id
_entity_poly.type
_entity_poly.pdbx_seq_one_letter_code
_entity_poly.pdbx_strand_id
1 'polypeptide(L)'
;MAVLNKDNNGYLTPEEFNLFAKQAQLEIFEEYFYNYNNLLNKQNKRLTNTGYADLPRQLVEVIDTFTQFKALTLSTGSEQTFELPADWYTITYVNFKQTCGAVVTSNEAERISEGQINRLLSSNLTSPSKQYPAYVFSQQGLGVTEGPGTGTYGNLGNQITLYPAQAATCTLGCDLTYVRYPKDPKWTYNVVSGSPIFNQSATDYQDFELPFSDQVEMTLKILQYAGVNIREPEVVQFASGAEAINNQSES
;
A
#
# COMPACT_ATOMS: atom_id res chain seq x y z
N MET A 1 -30.99 -32.62 -25.13
CA MET A 1 -31.34 -31.18 -25.10
C MET A 1 -31.61 -30.80 -23.65
N ALA A 2 -30.56 -30.39 -22.93
CA ALA A 2 -30.69 -29.80 -21.60
C ALA A 2 -30.83 -28.29 -21.83
N VAL A 3 -32.08 -27.89 -22.00
CA VAL A 3 -32.50 -26.50 -22.18
C VAL A 3 -32.30 -25.79 -20.84
N LEU A 4 -31.62 -24.65 -20.89
CA LEU A 4 -31.37 -23.67 -19.83
C LEU A 4 -30.27 -24.07 -18.83
N ASN A 5 -29.10 -23.53 -19.13
CA ASN A 5 -28.05 -23.35 -18.17
C ASN A 5 -28.56 -22.53 -16.96
N LYS A 6 -28.57 -23.16 -15.79
CA LYS A 6 -28.86 -22.56 -14.47
C LYS A 6 -27.66 -21.75 -13.93
N ASP A 7 -26.56 -21.67 -14.68
CA ASP A 7 -25.31 -21.02 -14.27
C ASP A 7 -25.34 -19.49 -14.39
N ASN A 8 -26.46 -18.86 -14.79
CA ASN A 8 -26.61 -17.40 -14.67
C ASN A 8 -27.07 -16.96 -13.26
N ASN A 9 -26.98 -17.82 -12.26
CA ASN A 9 -27.22 -17.45 -10.86
C ASN A 9 -25.92 -17.00 -10.21
N GLY A 10 -25.44 -15.78 -10.54
CA GLY A 10 -24.42 -15.03 -9.79
C GLY A 10 -23.48 -15.85 -8.92
N TYR A 11 -22.75 -16.80 -9.52
CA TYR A 11 -21.84 -17.67 -8.78
C TYR A 11 -20.51 -16.95 -8.68
N LEU A 12 -20.20 -16.44 -7.50
CA LEU A 12 -18.92 -15.83 -7.23
C LEU A 12 -17.90 -16.93 -6.95
N THR A 13 -16.90 -17.08 -7.82
CA THR A 13 -15.81 -18.02 -7.56
C THR A 13 -14.97 -17.54 -6.37
N PRO A 14 -14.29 -18.45 -5.65
CA PRO A 14 -13.38 -18.06 -4.57
C PRO A 14 -12.30 -17.04 -5.00
N GLU A 15 -11.85 -17.12 -6.24
CA GLU A 15 -10.83 -16.21 -6.78
C GLU A 15 -11.39 -14.81 -7.03
N GLU A 16 -12.58 -14.71 -7.62
CA GLU A 16 -13.28 -13.43 -7.79
C GLU A 16 -13.65 -12.81 -6.44
N PHE A 17 -14.08 -13.63 -5.47
CA PHE A 17 -14.30 -13.16 -4.11
C PHE A 17 -13.04 -12.54 -3.51
N ASN A 18 -11.88 -13.20 -3.63
CA ASN A 18 -10.62 -12.67 -3.11
C ASN A 18 -10.22 -11.34 -3.78
N LEU A 19 -10.47 -11.20 -5.08
CA LEU A 19 -10.22 -9.95 -5.80
C LEU A 19 -11.12 -8.82 -5.30
N PHE A 20 -12.43 -9.05 -5.17
CA PHE A 20 -13.38 -8.05 -4.68
C PHE A 20 -13.15 -7.72 -3.20
N ALA A 21 -12.82 -8.71 -2.39
CA ALA A 21 -12.44 -8.56 -0.99
C ALA A 21 -11.20 -7.66 -0.86
N LYS A 22 -10.17 -7.89 -1.68
CA LYS A 22 -8.98 -7.03 -1.75
C LYS A 22 -9.34 -5.60 -2.13
N GLN A 23 -10.11 -5.41 -3.20
CA GLN A 23 -10.48 -4.08 -3.68
C GLN A 23 -11.29 -3.31 -2.61
N ALA A 24 -12.28 -3.97 -2.00
CA ALA A 24 -13.09 -3.38 -0.94
C ALA A 24 -12.25 -3.00 0.29
N GLN A 25 -11.31 -3.86 0.70
CA GLN A 25 -10.44 -3.59 1.83
C GLN A 25 -9.53 -2.37 1.57
N LEU A 26 -8.95 -2.29 0.37
CA LEU A 26 -8.08 -1.17 -0.01
C LEU A 26 -8.85 0.15 -0.07
N GLU A 27 -10.07 0.14 -0.61
CA GLU A 27 -10.90 1.34 -0.69
C GLU A 27 -11.25 1.90 0.69
N ILE A 28 -11.68 1.04 1.64
CA ILE A 28 -11.98 1.47 3.01
C ILE A 28 -10.73 2.01 3.71
N PHE A 29 -9.59 1.34 3.51
CA PHE A 29 -8.31 1.79 4.04
C PHE A 29 -7.92 3.19 3.54
N GLU A 30 -8.07 3.47 2.25
CA GLU A 30 -7.83 4.80 1.69
C GLU A 30 -8.81 5.85 2.25
N GLU A 31 -10.06 5.45 2.48
CA GLU A 31 -11.08 6.33 3.04
C GLU A 31 -10.73 6.83 4.43
N TYR A 32 -10.02 6.05 5.26
CA TYR A 32 -9.56 6.51 6.58
C TYR A 32 -8.72 7.78 6.50
N PHE A 33 -7.81 7.90 5.54
CA PHE A 33 -6.95 9.09 5.42
C PHE A 33 -7.75 10.32 4.95
N TYR A 34 -8.69 10.11 4.04
CA TYR A 34 -9.60 11.16 3.57
C TYR A 34 -10.51 11.65 4.71
N ASN A 35 -11.14 10.72 5.42
CA ASN A 35 -12.01 10.99 6.55
C ASN A 35 -11.24 11.68 7.70
N TYR A 36 -10.00 11.28 7.95
CA TYR A 36 -9.15 11.91 8.95
C TYR A 36 -8.90 13.40 8.63
N ASN A 37 -8.51 13.73 7.40
CA ASN A 37 -8.32 15.12 7.00
C ASN A 37 -9.62 15.94 7.11
N ASN A 38 -10.76 15.38 6.71
CA ASN A 38 -12.06 16.05 6.85
C ASN A 38 -12.42 16.31 8.32
N LEU A 39 -12.24 15.31 9.19
CA LEU A 39 -12.49 15.42 10.63
C LEU A 39 -11.55 16.43 11.30
N LEU A 40 -10.28 16.48 10.91
CA LEU A 40 -9.32 17.47 11.41
C LEU A 40 -9.74 18.90 11.02
N ASN A 41 -10.23 19.11 9.80
CA ASN A 41 -10.78 20.39 9.38
C ASN A 41 -12.05 20.78 10.17
N LYS A 42 -12.91 19.81 10.51
CA LYS A 42 -14.07 20.04 11.39
C LYS A 42 -13.65 20.36 12.83
N GLN A 43 -12.63 19.69 13.35
CA GLN A 43 -12.06 19.95 14.67
C GLN A 43 -11.45 21.35 14.76
N ASN A 44 -10.70 21.78 13.75
CA ASN A 44 -10.18 23.15 13.65
C ASN A 44 -11.29 24.21 13.62
N LYS A 45 -12.45 23.86 13.06
CA LYS A 45 -13.67 24.68 13.08
C LYS A 45 -14.49 24.54 14.38
N ARG A 46 -13.99 23.80 15.37
CA ARG A 46 -14.67 23.51 16.66
C ARG A 46 -16.02 22.81 16.50
N LEU A 47 -16.16 21.99 15.45
CA LEU A 47 -17.37 21.22 15.16
C LEU A 47 -17.30 19.77 15.66
N THR A 48 -16.25 19.41 16.41
CA THR A 48 -16.09 18.09 17.02
C THR A 48 -15.92 18.23 18.53
N ASN A 49 -16.37 17.21 19.26
CA ASN A 49 -16.28 17.16 20.71
C ASN A 49 -15.02 16.38 21.14
N THR A 50 -14.76 16.35 22.45
CA THR A 50 -13.61 15.66 23.05
C THR A 50 -14.03 14.37 23.77
N GLY A 51 -13.07 13.60 24.25
CA GLY A 51 -13.31 12.34 24.97
C GLY A 51 -13.77 11.24 24.03
N TYR A 52 -14.84 10.52 24.39
CA TYR A 52 -15.37 9.43 23.56
C TYR A 52 -16.01 9.90 22.25
N ALA A 53 -16.28 11.20 22.09
CA ALA A 53 -16.79 11.78 20.85
C ALA A 53 -15.67 12.30 19.92
N ASP A 54 -14.40 12.08 20.28
CA ASP A 54 -13.23 12.48 19.50
C ASP A 54 -13.00 11.50 18.35
N LEU A 55 -13.74 11.70 17.26
CA LEU A 55 -13.63 10.91 16.02
C LEU A 55 -12.24 11.01 15.35
N PRO A 56 -11.58 12.19 15.25
CA PRO A 56 -10.21 12.26 14.74
C PRO A 56 -9.27 11.31 15.47
N ARG A 57 -9.33 11.28 16.81
CA ARG A 57 -8.49 10.39 17.62
C ARG A 57 -8.76 8.91 17.34
N GLN A 58 -10.02 8.51 17.33
CA GLN A 58 -10.39 7.11 17.06
C GLN A 58 -9.88 6.65 15.70
N LEU A 59 -9.96 7.51 14.69
CA LEU A 59 -9.50 7.18 13.35
C LEU A 59 -7.96 7.08 13.27
N VAL A 60 -7.23 7.91 14.00
CA VAL A 60 -5.77 7.78 14.15
C VAL A 60 -5.41 6.46 14.81
N GLU A 61 -6.11 6.07 15.88
CA GLU A 61 -5.87 4.79 16.57
C GLU A 61 -6.11 3.59 15.63
N VAL A 62 -7.09 3.67 14.73
CA VAL A 62 -7.30 2.66 13.67
C VAL A 62 -6.15 2.67 12.66
N ILE A 63 -5.74 3.83 12.15
CA ILE A 63 -4.62 3.94 11.20
C ILE A 63 -3.32 3.40 11.83
N ASP A 64 -3.11 3.65 13.11
CA ASP A 64 -1.93 3.20 13.86
C ASP A 64 -1.83 1.67 13.96
N THR A 65 -2.93 0.93 13.80
CA THR A 65 -2.89 -0.54 13.72
C THR A 65 -2.12 -1.05 12.49
N PHE A 66 -2.04 -0.24 11.43
CA PHE A 66 -1.29 -0.51 10.21
C PHE A 66 0.14 0.05 10.26
N THR A 67 0.54 0.70 11.35
CA THR A 67 1.90 1.19 11.52
C THR A 67 2.86 0.03 11.79
N GLN A 68 3.97 -0.01 11.06
CA GLN A 68 5.05 -0.98 11.21
C GLN A 68 6.38 -0.27 11.42
N PHE A 69 7.24 -0.96 12.19
CA PHE A 69 8.63 -0.57 12.38
C PHE A 69 9.52 -1.59 11.67
N LYS A 70 10.45 -1.12 10.85
CA LYS A 70 11.41 -1.97 10.14
C LYS A 70 12.78 -1.33 10.07
N ALA A 71 13.81 -2.07 10.47
CA ALA A 71 15.19 -1.71 10.15
C ALA A 71 15.44 -2.00 8.66
N LEU A 72 15.78 -0.96 7.89
CA LEU A 72 16.02 -1.07 6.45
C LEU A 72 17.41 -1.63 6.16
N THR A 73 17.49 -2.30 5.03
CA THR A 73 18.75 -2.81 4.48
C THR A 73 19.31 -1.85 3.45
N LEU A 74 20.64 -1.70 3.43
CA LEU A 74 21.33 -0.92 2.40
C LEU A 74 21.09 -1.52 1.01
N SER A 75 20.89 -0.64 0.02
CA SER A 75 20.87 -1.00 -1.40
C SER A 75 22.23 -1.57 -1.80
N THR A 76 22.24 -2.60 -2.64
CA THR A 76 23.47 -3.16 -3.19
C THR A 76 24.26 -2.08 -3.94
N GLY A 77 25.53 -1.86 -3.56
CA GLY A 77 26.41 -0.89 -4.21
C GLY A 77 26.28 0.57 -3.72
N SER A 78 25.51 0.84 -2.66
CA SER A 78 25.45 2.16 -2.01
C SER A 78 25.82 2.09 -0.53
N GLU A 79 26.43 3.16 0.00
CA GLU A 79 26.80 3.30 1.41
C GLU A 79 25.77 4.13 2.21
N GLN A 80 24.77 4.70 1.53
CA GLN A 80 23.83 5.67 2.12
C GLN A 80 22.38 5.53 1.65
N THR A 81 22.11 4.60 0.73
CA THR A 81 20.77 4.38 0.16
C THR A 81 20.17 3.09 0.72
N PHE A 82 18.92 3.16 1.14
CA PHE A 82 18.18 2.07 1.77
C PHE A 82 16.95 1.72 0.93
N GLU A 83 16.66 0.43 0.82
CA GLU A 83 15.47 -0.07 0.13
C GLU A 83 14.23 0.08 1.01
N LEU A 84 13.16 0.65 0.46
CA LEU A 84 11.87 0.66 1.14
C LEU A 84 11.20 -0.72 1.10
N PRO A 85 10.39 -1.06 2.11
CA PRO A 85 9.52 -2.23 2.06
C PRO A 85 8.61 -2.18 0.83
N ALA A 86 8.18 -3.33 0.29
CA ALA A 86 7.26 -3.35 -0.85
C ALA A 86 5.82 -2.95 -0.49
N ASP A 87 5.45 -3.10 0.79
CA ASP A 87 4.09 -2.90 1.32
C ASP A 87 3.88 -1.51 1.94
N TRP A 88 4.81 -0.58 1.80
CA TRP A 88 4.67 0.76 2.36
C TRP A 88 3.56 1.58 1.68
N TYR A 89 2.78 2.32 2.48
CA TYR A 89 1.79 3.30 2.01
C TYR A 89 2.28 4.73 2.24
N THR A 90 2.59 5.07 3.49
CA THR A 90 3.14 6.39 3.84
C THR A 90 4.20 6.26 4.92
N ILE A 91 5.20 7.15 4.89
CA ILE A 91 6.29 7.19 5.85
C ILE A 91 5.87 8.11 6.99
N THR A 92 5.98 7.63 8.23
CA THR A 92 5.71 8.44 9.42
C THR A 92 7.02 9.06 9.93
N TYR A 93 8.02 8.22 10.21
CA TYR A 93 9.31 8.66 10.73
C TYR A 93 10.44 7.83 10.12
N VAL A 94 11.58 8.49 9.87
CA VAL A 94 12.82 7.85 9.44
C VAL A 94 13.86 8.15 10.51
N ASN A 95 14.46 7.14 11.10
CA ASN A 95 15.54 7.30 12.07
C ASN A 95 16.87 6.97 11.41
N PHE A 96 17.74 7.97 11.34
CA PHE A 96 19.15 7.79 11.01
C PHE A 96 19.85 7.13 12.19
N LYS A 97 20.42 5.96 11.95
CA LYS A 97 21.24 5.23 12.92
C LYS A 97 22.69 5.18 12.49
N GLN A 98 23.58 5.41 13.42
CA GLN A 98 25.01 5.25 13.18
C GLN A 98 25.65 4.51 14.35
N THR A 99 26.41 3.46 14.02
CA THR A 99 27.15 2.65 14.98
C THR A 99 28.63 2.84 14.77
N CYS A 100 29.32 3.44 15.73
CA CYS A 100 30.76 3.68 15.71
C CYS A 100 31.41 2.91 16.86
N GLY A 101 31.93 1.71 16.59
CA GLY A 101 32.40 0.81 17.65
C GLY A 101 31.25 0.44 18.61
N ALA A 102 31.37 0.81 19.89
CA ALA A 102 30.32 0.56 20.89
C ALA A 102 29.27 1.68 21.01
N VAL A 103 29.44 2.81 20.31
CA VAL A 103 28.53 3.96 20.40
C VAL A 103 27.48 3.85 19.31
N VAL A 104 26.21 3.86 19.70
CA VAL A 104 25.06 3.90 18.79
C VAL A 104 24.33 5.23 18.95
N THR A 105 24.21 6.01 17.88
CA THR A 105 23.42 7.24 17.83
C THR A 105 22.22 7.03 16.92
N SER A 106 21.04 7.50 17.35
CA SER A 106 19.79 7.43 16.59
C SER A 106 19.11 8.79 16.66
N ASN A 107 18.88 9.42 15.51
CA ASN A 107 18.18 10.71 15.42
C ASN A 107 17.17 10.65 14.26
N GLU A 108 16.04 11.34 14.44
CA GLU A 108 15.03 11.46 13.39
C GLU A 108 15.58 12.27 12.22
N ALA A 109 15.42 11.74 11.01
CA ALA A 109 15.85 12.36 9.77
C ALA A 109 14.69 13.15 9.13
N GLU A 110 14.96 14.38 8.73
CA GLU A 110 13.97 15.24 8.08
C GLU A 110 13.84 14.91 6.59
N ARG A 111 12.61 14.90 6.06
CA ARG A 111 12.38 14.72 4.63
C ARG A 111 12.75 15.98 3.85
N ILE A 112 13.61 15.84 2.85
CA ILE A 112 14.03 16.94 1.98
C ILE A 112 13.79 16.56 0.52
N SER A 113 13.44 17.54 -0.31
CA SER A 113 13.33 17.31 -1.76
C SER A 113 14.72 17.24 -2.42
N GLU A 114 14.82 16.54 -3.56
CA GLU A 114 16.08 16.40 -4.32
C GLU A 114 16.72 17.74 -4.71
N GLY A 115 15.93 18.75 -5.05
CA GLY A 115 16.47 20.09 -5.36
C GLY A 115 17.03 20.81 -4.13
N GLN A 116 16.41 20.61 -2.97
CA GLN A 116 16.82 21.27 -1.73
C GLN A 116 18.07 20.63 -1.14
N ILE A 117 18.24 19.30 -1.25
CA ILE A 117 19.43 18.63 -0.70
C ILE A 117 20.71 19.13 -1.37
N ASN A 118 20.71 19.37 -2.67
CA ASN A 118 21.87 19.90 -3.40
C ASN A 118 22.28 21.29 -2.91
N ARG A 119 21.31 22.13 -2.55
CA ARG A 119 21.56 23.46 -1.96
C ARG A 119 22.11 23.35 -0.54
N LEU A 120 21.67 22.37 0.25
CA LEU A 120 22.17 22.17 1.61
C LEU A 120 23.60 21.63 1.61
N LEU A 121 23.92 20.72 0.70
CA LEU A 121 25.25 20.15 0.55
C LEU A 121 26.29 21.14 0.01
N SER A 122 25.87 22.19 -0.72
CA SER A 122 26.80 23.20 -1.25
C SER A 122 27.34 24.16 -0.18
N SER A 123 26.76 24.17 1.03
CA SER A 123 27.19 25.01 2.14
C SER A 123 27.48 24.16 3.38
N ASN A 124 28.69 24.28 3.92
CA ASN A 124 29.14 23.52 5.08
C ASN A 124 28.27 23.77 6.34
N LEU A 125 27.73 24.99 6.49
CA LEU A 125 26.93 25.36 7.66
C LEU A 125 25.48 24.84 7.63
N THR A 126 24.99 24.49 6.45
CA THR A 126 23.62 23.99 6.24
C THR A 126 23.59 22.53 5.85
N SER A 127 24.76 21.91 5.68
CA SER A 127 24.86 20.50 5.35
C SER A 127 24.27 19.65 6.49
N PRO A 128 23.47 18.62 6.18
CA PRO A 128 22.91 17.74 7.20
C PRO A 128 24.01 17.13 8.06
N SER A 129 23.78 17.09 9.37
CA SER A 129 24.74 16.58 10.35
C SER A 129 24.18 15.35 11.04
N LYS A 130 25.00 14.65 11.81
CA LYS A 130 24.55 13.46 12.57
C LYS A 130 23.45 13.78 13.58
N GLN A 131 23.42 15.02 14.08
CA GLN A 131 22.41 15.50 15.04
C GLN A 131 21.14 16.00 14.35
N TYR A 132 21.25 16.45 13.09
CA TYR A 132 20.14 16.90 12.25
C TYR A 132 20.24 16.21 10.89
N PRO A 133 19.95 14.90 10.84
CA PRO A 133 20.05 14.14 9.60
C PRO A 133 18.89 14.50 8.68
N ALA A 134 19.09 14.25 7.39
CA ALA A 134 18.09 14.47 6.37
C ALA A 134 17.99 13.24 5.47
N TYR A 135 16.83 13.05 4.87
CA TYR A 135 16.60 11.99 3.91
C TYR A 135 15.93 12.50 2.66
N VAL A 136 16.25 11.87 1.54
CA VAL A 136 15.67 12.15 0.24
C VAL A 136 15.05 10.87 -0.29
N PHE A 137 13.82 10.98 -0.77
CA PHE A 137 13.15 9.89 -1.46
C PHE A 137 13.60 9.88 -2.91
N SER A 138 14.02 8.71 -3.40
CA SER A 138 14.43 8.49 -4.78
C SER A 138 13.87 7.16 -5.27
N GLN A 139 13.70 7.01 -6.58
CA GLN A 139 13.44 5.70 -7.17
C GLN A 139 14.76 5.10 -7.65
N GLN A 140 14.97 3.81 -7.42
CA GLN A 140 16.06 3.09 -8.05
C GLN A 140 15.85 3.15 -9.56
N GLY A 141 16.81 3.73 -10.29
CA GLY A 141 16.79 3.68 -11.75
C GLY A 141 16.80 2.24 -12.24
N LEU A 142 16.11 1.97 -13.36
CA LEU A 142 16.20 0.69 -14.07
C LEU A 142 17.67 0.37 -14.34
N GLY A 143 18.24 -0.55 -13.56
CA GLY A 143 19.56 -1.10 -13.83
C GLY A 143 19.50 -1.95 -15.09
N VAL A 144 19.61 -1.31 -16.25
CA VAL A 144 19.98 -2.03 -17.47
C VAL A 144 21.45 -2.43 -17.31
N THR A 145 21.69 -3.68 -16.90
CA THR A 145 22.99 -4.29 -17.17
C THR A 145 23.00 -4.56 -18.66
N GLU A 146 23.46 -3.58 -19.44
CA GLU A 146 23.62 -3.66 -20.89
C GLU A 146 24.51 -4.87 -21.23
N GLY A 147 23.87 -5.96 -21.68
CA GLY A 147 24.50 -7.16 -22.20
C GLY A 147 23.48 -7.90 -23.06
N PRO A 148 23.79 -8.24 -24.32
CA PRO A 148 22.82 -8.83 -25.23
C PRO A 148 22.39 -10.22 -24.73
N GLY A 149 21.12 -10.36 -24.32
CA GLY A 149 20.45 -11.64 -24.16
C GLY A 149 20.12 -12.11 -22.73
N THR A 150 20.46 -11.37 -21.68
CA THR A 150 20.12 -11.73 -20.28
C THR A 150 19.70 -10.50 -19.47
N GLY A 151 18.65 -9.81 -19.94
CA GLY A 151 18.02 -8.75 -19.16
C GLY A 151 17.21 -9.35 -18.00
N THR A 152 17.82 -9.51 -16.83
CA THR A 152 17.05 -9.51 -15.59
C THR A 152 16.57 -8.08 -15.40
N TYR A 153 15.28 -7.83 -15.57
CA TYR A 153 14.69 -6.54 -15.21
C TYR A 153 14.87 -6.36 -13.69
N GLY A 154 15.77 -5.45 -13.29
CA GLY A 154 15.97 -5.10 -11.90
C GLY A 154 14.67 -4.60 -11.28
N ASN A 155 14.44 -4.95 -10.02
CA ASN A 155 13.25 -4.50 -9.29
C ASN A 155 13.26 -2.96 -9.22
N LEU A 156 12.18 -2.29 -9.61
CA LEU A 156 12.03 -0.85 -9.41
C LEU A 156 11.74 -0.61 -7.92
N GLY A 157 12.80 -0.51 -7.12
CA GLY A 157 12.71 -0.23 -5.69
C GLY A 157 12.49 1.26 -5.42
N ASN A 158 11.55 1.60 -4.55
CA ASN A 158 11.56 2.92 -3.92
C ASN A 158 12.67 2.93 -2.87
N GLN A 159 13.44 4.00 -2.81
CA GLN A 159 14.63 4.09 -1.98
C GLN A 159 14.64 5.38 -1.17
N ILE A 160 15.35 5.34 -0.06
CA ILE A 160 15.68 6.51 0.74
C ILE A 160 17.18 6.66 0.79
N THR A 161 17.67 7.84 0.44
CA THR A 161 19.08 8.21 0.64
C THR A 161 19.21 9.10 1.87
N LEU A 162 20.06 8.69 2.81
CA LEU A 162 20.31 9.41 4.06
C LEU A 162 21.54 10.32 3.95
N TYR A 163 21.45 11.45 4.66
CA TYR A 163 22.51 12.42 4.83
C TYR A 163 22.65 12.77 6.32
N PRO A 164 23.88 12.93 6.85
CA PRO A 164 25.16 12.83 6.15
C PRO A 164 25.53 11.39 5.76
N ALA A 165 26.46 11.26 4.81
CA ALA A 165 27.01 9.97 4.41
C ALA A 165 27.67 9.22 5.59
N GLN A 166 27.87 7.92 5.42
CA GLN A 166 28.56 7.09 6.40
C GLN A 166 29.92 7.69 6.79
N ALA A 167 30.22 7.76 8.09
CA ALA A 167 31.57 8.12 8.53
C ALA A 167 32.48 6.89 8.46
N ALA A 168 33.75 7.08 8.08
CA ALA A 168 34.70 6.02 7.74
C ALA A 168 34.85 4.86 8.77
N THR A 169 34.64 5.12 10.07
CA THR A 169 34.78 4.11 11.14
C THR A 169 33.45 3.62 11.69
N CYS A 170 32.34 3.89 11.00
CA CYS A 170 31.00 3.64 11.50
C CYS A 170 30.16 2.94 10.46
N THR A 171 29.17 2.16 10.91
CA THR A 171 28.15 1.57 10.05
C THR A 171 26.89 2.41 10.08
N LEU A 172 26.35 2.72 8.90
CA LEU A 172 25.08 3.41 8.76
C LEU A 172 23.92 2.41 8.83
N GLY A 173 22.87 2.78 9.54
CA GLY A 173 21.60 2.08 9.62
C GLY A 173 20.45 3.06 9.44
N CYS A 174 19.29 2.52 9.08
CA CYS A 174 18.07 3.29 8.91
C CYS A 174 16.93 2.49 9.51
N ASP A 175 16.20 3.06 10.46
CA ASP A 175 14.93 2.49 10.88
C ASP A 175 13.79 3.30 10.31
N LEU A 176 12.81 2.60 9.79
CA LEU A 176 11.62 3.17 9.19
C LEU A 176 10.41 2.84 10.05
N THR A 177 9.66 3.87 10.40
CA THR A 177 8.27 3.74 10.86
C THR A 177 7.36 4.20 9.74
N TYR A 178 6.50 3.31 9.26
CA TYR A 178 5.63 3.56 8.12
C TYR A 178 4.27 2.92 8.34
N VAL A 179 3.24 3.48 7.72
CA VAL A 179 1.96 2.79 7.57
C VAL A 179 2.06 1.89 6.35
N ARG A 180 1.74 0.61 6.51
CA ARG A 180 1.72 -0.35 5.41
C ARG A 180 0.32 -0.48 4.81
N TYR A 181 0.25 -0.96 3.58
CA TYR A 181 -1.00 -1.48 3.03
C TYR A 181 -1.49 -2.67 3.87
N PRO A 182 -2.83 -2.81 4.05
CA PRO A 182 -3.43 -4.01 4.58
C PRO A 182 -3.03 -5.25 3.75
N LYS A 183 -2.87 -6.41 4.38
CA LYS A 183 -2.60 -7.66 3.65
C LYS A 183 -3.79 -8.08 2.82
N ASP A 184 -3.52 -8.62 1.64
CA ASP A 184 -4.57 -9.11 0.75
C ASP A 184 -5.40 -10.20 1.45
N PRO A 185 -6.72 -10.00 1.65
CA PRO A 185 -7.58 -11.03 2.24
C PRO A 185 -7.67 -12.21 1.27
N LYS A 186 -7.59 -13.42 1.80
CA LYS A 186 -7.58 -14.65 1.02
C LYS A 186 -8.44 -15.72 1.67
N TRP A 187 -9.61 -15.90 1.09
CA TRP A 187 -10.48 -17.03 1.33
C TRP A 187 -9.94 -18.26 0.62
N THR A 188 -9.49 -19.23 1.42
CA THR A 188 -8.89 -20.49 0.96
C THR A 188 -9.93 -21.60 0.96
N TYR A 189 -9.75 -22.58 0.06
CA TYR A 189 -10.72 -23.65 -0.11
C TYR A 189 -10.08 -24.98 -0.51
N ASN A 190 -10.80 -26.07 -0.19
CA ASN A 190 -10.57 -27.39 -0.77
C ASN A 190 -11.73 -27.71 -1.71
N VAL A 191 -11.45 -28.37 -2.83
CA VAL A 191 -12.52 -28.84 -3.72
C VAL A 191 -12.98 -30.22 -3.25
N VAL A 192 -14.24 -30.30 -2.81
CA VAL A 192 -14.89 -31.58 -2.46
C VAL A 192 -16.10 -31.75 -3.36
N SER A 193 -16.13 -32.84 -4.12
CA SER A 193 -17.19 -33.11 -5.12
C SER A 193 -17.41 -31.97 -6.11
N GLY A 194 -16.34 -31.29 -6.54
CA GLY A 194 -16.40 -30.20 -7.52
C GLY A 194 -16.85 -28.85 -6.96
N SER A 195 -17.12 -28.75 -5.64
CA SER A 195 -17.47 -27.48 -4.99
C SER A 195 -16.35 -27.01 -4.04
N PRO A 196 -16.02 -25.72 -4.05
CA PRO A 196 -15.07 -25.15 -3.09
C PRO A 196 -15.70 -25.12 -1.69
N ILE A 197 -14.99 -25.66 -0.71
CA ILE A 197 -15.36 -25.62 0.71
C ILE A 197 -14.26 -24.87 1.45
N PHE A 198 -14.66 -23.91 2.28
CA PHE A 198 -13.74 -23.08 3.08
C PHE A 198 -12.73 -23.94 3.85
N ASN A 199 -11.46 -23.55 3.78
CA ASN A 199 -10.36 -24.21 4.48
C ASN A 199 -9.49 -23.19 5.23
N GLN A 200 -9.89 -22.85 6.47
CA GLN A 200 -9.11 -21.98 7.35
C GLN A 200 -7.72 -22.53 7.74
N SER A 201 -7.46 -23.83 7.56
CA SER A 201 -6.19 -24.46 7.91
C SER A 201 -5.13 -24.35 6.80
N ALA A 202 -5.48 -23.75 5.66
CA ALA A 202 -4.51 -23.47 4.60
C ALA A 202 -3.48 -22.43 5.07
N THR A 203 -2.21 -22.64 4.75
CA THR A 203 -1.11 -21.77 5.20
C THR A 203 -1.14 -20.37 4.60
N ASP A 204 -1.81 -20.21 3.47
CA ASP A 204 -2.00 -18.96 2.73
C ASP A 204 -3.35 -18.31 3.02
N TYR A 205 -4.11 -18.80 4.00
CA TYR A 205 -5.30 -18.12 4.50
C TYR A 205 -4.91 -16.78 5.11
N GLN A 206 -5.62 -15.73 4.71
CA GLN A 206 -5.44 -14.39 5.26
C GLN A 206 -6.82 -13.78 5.52
N ASP A 207 -7.09 -13.45 6.79
CA ASP A 207 -8.32 -12.74 7.16
C ASP A 207 -8.19 -11.24 6.85
N PHE A 208 -9.32 -10.54 6.86
CA PHE A 208 -9.35 -9.08 6.74
C PHE A 208 -8.63 -8.43 7.92
N GLU A 209 -7.88 -7.36 7.65
CA GLU A 209 -7.15 -6.63 8.69
C GLU A 209 -7.89 -5.38 9.21
N LEU A 210 -9.05 -5.06 8.64
CA LEU A 210 -9.86 -3.91 9.07
C LEU A 210 -10.55 -4.17 10.42
N PRO A 211 -10.88 -3.11 11.18
CA PRO A 211 -11.65 -3.23 12.41
C PRO A 211 -13.04 -3.84 12.19
N PHE A 212 -13.53 -4.55 13.21
CA PHE A 212 -14.84 -5.21 13.17
C PHE A 212 -16.02 -4.24 12.95
N SER A 213 -15.87 -2.96 13.32
CA SER A 213 -16.87 -1.91 13.06
C SER A 213 -17.20 -1.76 11.57
N ASP A 214 -16.24 -2.09 10.70
CA ASP A 214 -16.32 -1.78 9.28
C ASP A 214 -16.77 -3.00 8.46
N GLN A 215 -17.10 -4.11 9.14
CA GLN A 215 -17.56 -5.35 8.52
C GLN A 215 -18.78 -5.13 7.62
N VAL A 216 -19.72 -4.28 8.05
CA VAL A 216 -20.95 -3.98 7.29
C VAL A 216 -20.59 -3.25 5.99
N GLU A 217 -19.75 -2.23 6.09
CA GLU A 217 -19.29 -1.46 4.93
C GLU A 217 -18.51 -2.32 3.94
N MET A 218 -17.58 -3.12 4.44
CA MET A 218 -16.82 -4.09 3.66
C MET A 218 -17.73 -5.06 2.91
N THR A 219 -18.73 -5.63 3.59
CA THR A 219 -19.70 -6.55 2.97
C THR A 219 -20.47 -5.85 1.85
N LEU A 220 -20.91 -4.61 2.08
CA LEU A 220 -21.62 -3.82 1.08
C LEU A 220 -20.74 -3.52 -0.14
N LYS A 221 -19.47 -3.16 0.06
CA LYS A 221 -18.51 -2.92 -1.04
C LYS A 221 -18.25 -4.18 -1.86
N ILE A 222 -18.04 -5.33 -1.21
CA ILE A 222 -17.87 -6.62 -1.91
C ILE A 222 -19.12 -6.95 -2.73
N LEU A 223 -20.31 -6.76 -2.18
CA LEU A 223 -21.57 -6.98 -2.89
C LEU A 223 -21.76 -6.00 -4.05
N GLN A 224 -21.31 -4.75 -3.93
CA GLN A 224 -21.33 -3.78 -5.03
C GLN A 224 -20.42 -4.26 -6.17
N TYR A 225 -19.20 -4.69 -5.89
CA TYR A 225 -18.28 -5.22 -6.89
C TYR A 225 -18.81 -6.48 -7.57
N ALA A 226 -19.34 -7.42 -6.78
CA ALA A 226 -19.99 -8.61 -7.32
C ALA A 226 -21.22 -8.27 -8.18
N GLY A 227 -22.04 -7.30 -7.76
CA GLY A 227 -23.20 -6.86 -8.51
C GLY A 227 -22.86 -6.17 -9.84
N VAL A 228 -21.76 -5.43 -9.90
CA VAL A 228 -21.26 -4.85 -11.16
C VAL A 228 -20.76 -5.94 -12.09
N ASN A 229 -19.97 -6.90 -11.59
CA ASN A 229 -19.46 -8.01 -12.38
C ASN A 229 -20.57 -8.87 -13.00
N ILE A 230 -21.65 -9.14 -12.25
CA ILE A 230 -22.81 -9.90 -12.76
C ILE A 230 -23.53 -9.13 -13.89
N ARG A 231 -23.54 -7.79 -13.85
CA ARG A 231 -24.22 -6.95 -14.85
C ARG A 231 -23.38 -6.66 -16.09
N GLU A 232 -22.05 -6.75 -16.00
CA GLU A 232 -21.14 -6.46 -17.11
C GLU A 232 -21.44 -7.31 -18.37
N PRO A 233 -21.65 -8.63 -18.28
CA PRO A 233 -22.06 -9.44 -19.43
C PRO A 233 -23.37 -8.98 -20.09
N GLU A 234 -24.36 -8.54 -19.30
CA GLU A 234 -25.64 -8.04 -19.81
C GLU A 234 -25.47 -6.73 -20.58
N VAL A 235 -24.58 -5.84 -20.09
CA VAL A 235 -24.25 -4.57 -20.75
C VAL A 235 -23.51 -4.82 -22.07
N VAL A 236 -22.57 -5.76 -22.11
CA VAL A 236 -21.86 -6.14 -23.34
C VAL A 236 -22.82 -6.76 -24.38
N GLN A 237 -23.76 -7.60 -23.95
CA GLN A 237 -24.78 -8.17 -24.82
C GLN A 237 -25.76 -7.10 -25.34
N PHE A 238 -26.14 -6.13 -24.51
CA PHE A 238 -26.96 -5.01 -24.95
C PHE A 238 -26.22 -4.12 -25.97
N ALA A 239 -24.94 -3.79 -25.73
CA ALA A 239 -24.13 -2.97 -26.62
C ALA A 239 -23.95 -3.64 -27.99
N SER A 240 -23.57 -4.92 -28.03
CA SER A 240 -23.44 -5.69 -29.28
C SER A 240 -24.77 -5.86 -30.02
N GLY A 241 -25.88 -6.01 -29.30
CA GLY A 241 -27.23 -6.00 -29.87
C GLY A 241 -27.61 -4.66 -30.49
N ALA A 242 -27.27 -3.54 -29.84
CA ALA A 242 -27.52 -2.20 -30.35
C ALA A 242 -26.69 -1.90 -31.61
N GLU A 243 -25.42 -2.30 -31.66
CA GLU A 243 -24.56 -2.18 -32.84
C GLU A 243 -25.08 -2.98 -34.04
N ALA A 244 -25.61 -4.19 -33.81
CA ALA A 244 -26.21 -5.00 -34.86
C ALA A 244 -27.47 -4.36 -35.46
N ILE A 245 -28.28 -3.68 -34.63
CA ILE A 245 -29.46 -2.93 -35.10
C ILE A 245 -29.04 -1.69 -35.90
N ASN A 246 -28.04 -0.95 -35.41
CA ASN A 246 -27.57 0.26 -36.08
C ASN A 246 -26.99 -0.04 -37.47
N ASN A 247 -26.20 -1.11 -37.60
CA ASN A 247 -25.65 -1.54 -38.89
C ASN A 247 -26.72 -2.01 -39.90
N GLN A 248 -27.88 -2.48 -39.43
CA GLN A 248 -29.01 -2.83 -40.31
C GLN A 248 -29.81 -1.60 -40.77
N SER A 249 -29.82 -0.52 -40.00
CA SER A 249 -30.48 0.73 -40.37
C SER A 249 -29.66 1.63 -41.31
N GLU A 250 -28.37 1.33 -41.49
CA GLU A 250 -27.46 2.04 -42.41
C GLU A 250 -27.31 1.36 -43.78
N SER A 251 -28.08 0.30 -44.06
CA SER A 251 -28.19 -0.37 -45.37
C SER A 251 -29.53 -0.07 -46.05
#